data_AF-A0A845R1E5-F1
#
_entry.id   AF-A0A845R1E5-F1
#
_cell.length_a   1.000
_cell.length_b   1.000
_cell.length_c   1.000
_cell.angle_alpha   90.00
_cell.angle_beta   90.00
_cell.angle_gamma   90.00
#
_symmetry.space_group_name_H-M   'P 1'
#
loop_
_entity.id
_entity.type
_entity.pdbx_description
1 polymer ?
#
loop_
_entity_poly.entity_id
_entity_poly.type
_entity_poly.pdbx_seq_one_letter_code
_entity_poly.pdbx_strand_id
1 'polypeptide(L)' 'MEDNRIIECVERANYILSNLMAVKPGEEVLIVIDPQTDMRMANAMAAAALNCGAEYGIYMMPIRGKDKAT' A
#
# COMPACT_ATOMS: atom_id res chain seq x y z
N MET A 1 22.07 -8.83 -8.78
CA MET A 1 21.60 -8.23 -7.52
C MET A 1 20.18 -8.72 -7.33
N GLU A 2 19.90 -9.47 -6.27
CA GLU A 2 18.52 -9.76 -5.89
C GLU A 2 17.74 -8.45 -5.73
N ASP A 3 16.48 -8.45 -6.11
CA ASP A 3 15.65 -7.23 -6.17
C ASP A 3 15.24 -6.80 -4.75
N ASN A 4 16.19 -6.28 -3.99
CA ASN A 4 16.08 -5.89 -2.56
C ASN A 4 14.90 -4.96 -2.27
N ARG A 5 14.34 -4.31 -3.31
CA ARG A 5 13.15 -3.45 -3.21
C ARG A 5 11.94 -4.18 -2.63
N ILE A 6 11.81 -5.49 -2.87
CA ILE A 6 10.67 -6.26 -2.31
C ILE A 6 10.79 -6.40 -0.79
N ILE A 7 11.98 -6.72 -0.29
CA ILE A 7 12.25 -6.86 1.15
C ILE A 7 12.00 -5.52 1.85
N GLU A 8 12.52 -4.43 1.28
CA GLU A 8 12.30 -3.09 1.79
C GLU A 8 10.81 -2.70 1.79
N CYS A 9 10.04 -3.00 0.72
CA CYS A 9 8.60 -2.70 0.69
C CYS A 9 7.83 -3.40 1.81
N VAL A 10 8.14 -4.67 2.11
CA VAL A 10 7.46 -5.43 3.17
C VAL A 10 7.78 -4.88 4.56
N GLU A 11 9.06 -4.59 4.84
CA GLU A 11 9.47 -4.01 6.12
C GLU A 11 8.83 -2.64 6.35
N ARG A 12 8.81 -1.79 5.30
CA ARG A 12 8.21 -0.46 5.37
C ARG A 12 6.69 -0.51 5.52
N ALA A 13 6.01 -1.39 4.79
CA ALA A 13 4.57 -1.55 4.90
C ALA A 13 4.14 -1.98 6.30
N ASN A 14 4.84 -2.94 6.89
CA ASN A 14 4.60 -3.34 8.28
C ASN A 14 4.85 -2.17 9.23
N TYR A 15 6.00 -1.50 9.15
CA TYR A 15 6.29 -0.37 10.03
C TYR A 15 5.21 0.74 9.96
N ILE A 16 4.73 1.06 8.76
CA ILE A 16 3.67 2.06 8.59
C ILE A 16 2.37 1.60 9.25
N LEU A 17 1.88 0.40 8.93
CA LEU A 17 0.56 -0.05 9.38
C LEU A 17 0.55 -0.51 10.85
N SER A 18 1.53 -1.32 11.28
CA SER A 18 1.56 -1.84 12.64
C SER A 18 2.09 -0.86 13.68
N ASN A 19 3.05 0.00 13.33
CA ASN A 19 3.73 0.87 14.32
C ASN A 19 3.24 2.31 14.26
N LEU A 20 3.17 2.92 13.08
CA LEU A 20 2.80 4.34 12.97
C LEU A 20 1.29 4.54 13.02
N MET A 21 0.55 3.75 12.25
CA MET A 21 -0.92 3.79 12.21
C MET A 21 -1.54 2.96 13.35
N ALA A 22 -0.77 2.03 13.92
CA ALA A 22 -1.17 1.17 15.04
C ALA A 22 -2.47 0.39 14.80
N VAL A 23 -2.69 -0.05 13.55
CA VAL A 23 -3.89 -0.77 13.11
C VAL A 23 -4.20 -1.96 14.02
N LYS A 24 -5.47 -2.11 14.37
CA LYS A 24 -5.97 -3.17 15.26
C LYS A 24 -6.74 -4.24 14.49
N PRO A 25 -6.79 -5.48 15.02
CA PRO A 25 -7.63 -6.52 14.46
C PRO A 25 -9.10 -6.07 14.39
N GLY A 26 -9.75 -6.32 13.26
CA GLY A 26 -11.14 -5.93 13.00
C GLY A 26 -11.34 -4.50 12.50
N GLU A 27 -10.28 -3.71 12.31
CA GLU A 27 -10.36 -2.43 11.62
C GLU A 27 -10.35 -2.61 10.09
N GLU A 28 -10.75 -1.56 9.36
CA GLU A 28 -10.69 -1.50 7.90
C GLU A 28 -9.59 -0.52 7.44
N VAL A 29 -8.74 -0.99 6.50
CA VAL A 29 -7.65 -0.21 5.91
C VAL A 29 -7.97 0.09 4.44
N LEU A 30 -8.14 1.38 4.13
CA LEU A 30 -8.31 1.86 2.77
C LEU A 30 -6.95 2.19 2.14
N ILE A 31 -6.53 1.36 1.17
CA ILE A 31 -5.27 1.56 0.43
C ILE A 31 -5.61 2.25 -0.89
N VAL A 32 -5.21 3.52 -1.04
CA VAL A 32 -5.42 4.29 -2.26
C VAL A 32 -4.12 4.39 -3.04
N ILE A 33 -4.12 3.95 -4.29
CA ILE A 33 -2.97 3.95 -5.19
C ILE A 33 -3.30 4.68 -6.50
N ASP A 34 -2.28 5.02 -7.27
CA ASP A 34 -2.42 5.53 -8.64
C ASP A 34 -1.77 4.58 -9.66
N PRO A 35 -1.99 4.75 -10.99
CA PRO A 35 -1.37 3.90 -12.01
C PRO A 35 0.16 3.93 -12.08
N GLN A 36 0.82 4.89 -11.42
CA GLN A 36 2.28 5.00 -11.35
C GLN A 36 2.86 4.30 -10.11
N THR A 37 2.00 3.93 -9.16
CA THR A 37 2.40 3.23 -7.95
C THR A 37 2.90 1.82 -8.28
N ASP A 38 4.06 1.45 -7.75
CA ASP A 38 4.58 0.10 -7.87
C ASP A 38 3.65 -0.88 -7.13
N MET A 39 3.09 -1.84 -7.87
CA MET A 39 2.18 -2.85 -7.33
C MET A 39 2.80 -3.70 -6.22
N ARG A 40 4.13 -3.80 -6.16
CA ARG A 40 4.82 -4.49 -5.05
C ARG A 40 4.59 -3.76 -3.72
N MET A 41 4.56 -2.43 -3.74
CA MET A 41 4.23 -1.64 -2.54
C MET A 41 2.76 -1.82 -2.18
N ALA A 42 1.86 -1.79 -3.16
CA ALA A 42 0.43 -2.02 -2.92
C ALA A 42 0.17 -3.40 -2.28
N ASN A 43 0.83 -4.43 -2.81
CA ASN A 43 0.74 -5.80 -2.29
C ASN A 43 1.37 -5.92 -0.90
N ALA A 44 2.50 -5.26 -0.64
CA ALA A 44 3.13 -5.24 0.68
C ALA A 44 2.23 -4.57 1.73
N MET A 45 1.57 -3.46 1.38
CA MET A 45 0.60 -2.77 2.25
C MET A 45 -0.61 -3.66 2.55
N ALA A 46 -1.15 -4.34 1.54
CA ALA A 46 -2.24 -5.29 1.71
C ALA A 46 -1.86 -6.47 2.64
N ALA A 47 -0.66 -7.04 2.45
CA ALA A 47 -0.16 -8.10 3.30
C ALA A 47 0.04 -7.63 4.75
N ALA A 48 0.57 -6.41 4.95
CA ALA A 48 0.75 -5.83 6.27
C ALA A 48 -0.59 -5.54 6.97
N ALA A 49 -1.61 -5.08 6.24
CA ALA A 49 -2.97 -4.91 6.78
C ALA A 49 -3.56 -6.25 7.24
N LEU A 50 -3.44 -7.28 6.41
CA LEU A 50 -3.88 -8.64 6.75
C LEU A 50 -3.14 -9.18 7.99
N ASN A 51 -1.83 -8.95 8.09
CA ASN A 51 -1.03 -9.36 9.26
C ASN A 51 -1.45 -8.64 10.55
N CYS A 52 -1.98 -7.42 10.46
CA CYS A 52 -2.55 -6.70 11.60
C CYS A 52 -3.95 -7.22 12.00
N GLY A 53 -4.51 -8.16 11.24
CA GLY A 53 -5.87 -8.67 11.43
C GLY A 53 -6.94 -7.70 10.95
N ALA A 54 -6.58 -6.75 10.09
CA ALA A 54 -7.51 -5.79 9.50
C ALA A 54 -8.04 -6.27 8.15
N GLU A 55 -9.24 -5.83 7.80
CA GLU A 55 -9.74 -5.92 6.44
C GLU A 55 -9.12 -4.80 5.60
N TYR A 56 -8.98 -5.01 4.29
CA TYR A 56 -8.42 -3.99 3.41
C TYR A 56 -9.12 -3.94 2.07
N GLY A 57 -9.11 -2.75 1.48
CA GLY A 57 -9.50 -2.54 0.08
C GLY A 57 -8.44 -1.73 -0.65
N ILE A 58 -8.11 -2.14 -1.88
CA ILE A 58 -7.19 -1.40 -2.75
C ILE A 58 -8.00 -0.65 -3.80
N TYR A 59 -7.84 0.67 -3.85
CA TYR A 59 -8.56 1.56 -4.74
C TYR A 59 -7.59 2.31 -5.63
N MET A 60 -7.80 2.22 -6.95
CA MET A 60 -6.96 2.91 -7.92
C MET A 60 -7.60 4.24 -8.33
N MET A 61 -6.96 5.35 -7.97
CA MET A 61 -7.36 6.68 -8.41
C MET A 61 -6.74 7.02 -9.77
N PRO A 62 -7.51 7.62 -10.70
CA PRO A 62 -6.95 8.10 -11.95
C PRO A 62 -6.01 9.28 -11.68
N ILE A 63 -4.88 9.31 -12.36
CA ILE A 63 -4.02 10.50 -12.41
C ILE A 63 -4.63 11.53 -13.36
N ARG A 64 -4.52 12.82 -13.02
CA ARG A 64 -4.71 13.86 -14.03
C ARG A 64 -3.59 13.70 -15.05
N GLY A 65 -3.94 13.25 -16.25
CA GLY A 65 -3.01 13.19 -17.37
C GLY A 65 -2.34 14.55 -17.56
N LYS A 66 -1.05 14.55 -17.94
CA LYS A 66 -0.33 15.77 -18.31
C LYS A 66 -0.94 16.50 -19.52
N ASP A 67 -1.85 15.85 -20.23
CA ASP A 67 -2.62 16.48 -21.29
C ASP A 67 -3.71 17.36 -20.67
N LYS A 68 -3.31 18.60 -20.39
CA LYS A 68 -4.25 19.72 -20.39
C LYS A 68 -5.06 19.61 -21.68
N ALA A 69 -6.38 19.70 -21.57
CA ALA A 69 -7.21 20.05 -22.72
C ALA A 69 -6.72 21.41 -23.24
N THR A 70 -5.87 21.39 -24.26
CA THR A 70 -5.64 22.50 -25.19
C THR A 70 -6.69 22.47 -26.28
#